data_AF-A0A976M9G9-F1
#
_entry.id   AF-A0A976M9G9-F1
#
_cell.length_a   1.000
_cell.length_b   1.000
_cell.length_c   1.000
_cell.angle_alpha   90.00
_cell.angle_beta   90.00
_cell.angle_gamma   90.00
#
_symmetry.space_group_name_H-M   'P 1'
#
loop_
_entity.id
_entity.type
_entity.pdbx_description
1 polymer ?
#
loop_
_entity_poly.entity_id
_entity_poly.type
_entity_poly.pdbx_seq_one_letter_code
_entity_poly.pdbx_strand_id
1 'polypeptide(L)'
;MERLPSVLGKGSPQISAIECPAKHLELSLQVRFRQHIACFRLIDSNVNITKENMAVEVPKFYNEFGYPHTMKTSHLRTPTAEHQWESNLVALTWLCKLLLYEHQNFDKEFENKTMLRQTDSYLFNPASKMNIKNTLTSMTITDLTNKHFQFYIKSEETGKSIANDVDAKLNKIIAKLQSSVDSKKSELETLRSNSVQMQNDIEEFEKLKERVSTLSVELSQIETLTENIRDYCTRLKRELDSSKHILNEETNYLLELESKNKEINDMMKTRIDGNDIRGLNIAINELKISLSNSVKNIKELEMEIPTLSSNVTNTKHNLAKSLSSVSKTYQLIMNSLSTHGIDISYWKKLDRLLKSVDEHSVDKLLSITDNCLKIVDEALVSETLTFKNESEVKIQHNETLSDLEKSEKLLKEEIAELQAKESDYFKSSLFNKEKSQIISETDYIVSIIKSTAKDEMENSKRELENATNDLQQAHKRLSEEKFQAKSNLNRYLSNIKELVEKVESYKSRNCNMMKELV
;
A
#
# COMPACT_ATOMS: atom_id res chain seq x y z
N MET A 1 -3.83 -92.41 49.12
CA MET A 1 -3.16 -92.28 50.45
C MET A 1 -3.84 -91.11 51.13
N GLU A 2 -4.58 -91.17 52.23
CA GLU A 2 -4.85 -92.15 53.30
C GLU A 2 -6.33 -91.98 53.73
N ARG A 3 -7.13 -93.05 53.67
CA ARG A 3 -7.72 -93.83 54.79
C ARG A 3 -8.87 -93.18 55.58
N LEU A 4 -10.06 -93.70 55.25
CA LEU A 4 -11.31 -93.83 56.03
C LEU A 4 -11.13 -94.38 57.46
N PRO A 5 -12.16 -94.27 58.30
CA PRO A 5 -13.02 -95.45 58.56
C PRO A 5 -14.52 -95.07 58.58
N SER A 6 -15.42 -95.64 57.75
CA SER A 6 -16.11 -96.94 57.89
C SER A 6 -16.46 -97.35 59.32
N VAL A 7 -17.75 -97.58 59.62
CA VAL A 7 -18.29 -98.90 60.07
C VAL A 7 -19.76 -98.84 60.53
N LEU A 8 -20.57 -99.64 59.82
CA LEU A 8 -21.69 -100.53 60.21
C LEU A 8 -22.96 -99.98 60.88
N GLY A 9 -24.09 -100.20 60.17
CA GLY A 9 -25.43 -100.28 60.75
C GLY A 9 -26.45 -100.75 59.72
N LYS A 10 -26.71 -102.06 59.68
CA LYS A 10 -27.60 -102.78 58.75
C LYS A 10 -29.06 -102.31 58.84
N GLY A 11 -29.71 -102.23 57.68
CA GLY A 11 -31.15 -102.14 57.56
C GLY A 11 -31.59 -102.13 56.09
N SER A 12 -31.68 -103.29 55.46
CA SER A 12 -32.57 -103.46 54.30
C SER A 12 -33.91 -103.97 54.82
N PRO A 13 -35.03 -103.44 54.32
CA PRO A 13 -35.85 -104.29 53.47
C PRO A 13 -36.43 -103.59 52.24
N GLN A 14 -36.90 -104.44 51.34
CA GLN A 14 -37.43 -104.20 50.01
C GLN A 14 -38.66 -103.27 49.91
N ILE A 15 -38.67 -102.51 48.80
CA ILE A 15 -39.77 -102.20 47.86
C ILE A 15 -41.04 -101.50 48.40
N SER A 16 -41.24 -100.27 47.89
CA SER A 16 -42.46 -99.45 47.69
C SER A 16 -42.17 -98.01 48.15
N ALA A 17 -42.50 -96.92 47.46
CA ALA A 17 -43.58 -96.64 46.55
C ALA A 17 -43.15 -95.59 45.50
N ILE A 18 -43.80 -95.66 44.34
CA ILE A 18 -43.83 -94.61 43.33
C ILE A 18 -44.44 -93.35 43.97
N GLU A 19 -43.62 -92.35 44.28
CA GLU A 19 -44.10 -91.04 44.71
C GLU A 19 -44.82 -90.34 43.54
N CYS A 20 -46.04 -89.88 43.85
CA CYS A 20 -47.01 -89.38 42.89
C CYS A 20 -46.53 -88.11 42.17
N PRO A 21 -46.50 -88.07 40.81
CA PRO A 21 -46.12 -86.89 40.03
C PRO A 21 -46.97 -85.64 40.33
N ALA A 22 -48.19 -85.82 40.85
CA ALA A 22 -49.18 -84.78 41.06
C ALA A 22 -48.71 -83.64 42.01
N LYS A 23 -47.94 -83.94 43.06
CA LYS A 23 -47.49 -82.92 44.04
C LYS A 23 -46.44 -81.96 43.45
N HIS A 24 -45.57 -82.45 42.56
CA HIS A 24 -44.59 -81.62 41.88
C HIS A 24 -45.23 -80.72 40.82
N LEU A 25 -46.29 -81.21 40.16
CA LEU A 25 -47.09 -80.48 39.18
C LEU A 25 -47.88 -79.33 39.81
N GLU A 26 -48.48 -79.53 40.99
CA GLU A 26 -49.28 -78.53 41.71
C GLU A 26 -48.43 -77.34 42.23
N LEU A 27 -47.20 -77.59 42.68
CA LEU A 27 -46.24 -76.55 43.05
C LEU A 27 -45.82 -75.68 41.85
N SER A 28 -45.60 -76.30 40.68
CA SER A 28 -45.20 -75.56 39.47
C SER A 28 -46.30 -74.62 38.96
N LEU A 29 -47.57 -75.02 39.15
CA LEU A 29 -48.78 -74.28 38.85
C LEU A 29 -48.94 -73.02 39.72
N GLN A 30 -48.72 -73.15 41.03
CA GLN A 30 -48.81 -72.02 41.97
C GLN A 30 -47.72 -70.97 41.74
N VAL A 31 -46.51 -71.38 41.36
CA VAL A 31 -45.40 -70.46 41.07
C VAL A 31 -45.69 -69.64 39.80
N ARG A 32 -46.19 -70.28 38.73
CA ARG A 32 -46.52 -69.58 37.47
C ARG A 32 -47.73 -68.66 37.58
N PHE A 33 -48.71 -69.01 38.42
CA PHE A 33 -49.83 -68.13 38.78
C PHE A 33 -49.32 -66.84 39.44
N ARG A 34 -48.39 -66.95 40.39
CA ARG A 34 -47.78 -65.79 41.06
C ARG A 34 -46.97 -64.93 40.08
N GLN A 35 -46.34 -65.53 39.08
CA GLN A 35 -45.57 -64.81 38.06
C GLN A 35 -46.44 -63.93 37.16
N HIS A 36 -47.57 -64.44 36.65
CA HIS A 36 -48.51 -63.62 35.86
C HIS A 36 -49.05 -62.44 36.67
N ILE A 37 -49.51 -62.70 37.89
CA ILE A 37 -50.06 -61.64 38.77
C ILE A 37 -48.99 -60.60 39.11
N ALA A 38 -47.77 -61.04 39.42
CA ALA A 38 -46.68 -60.13 39.71
C ALA A 38 -46.37 -59.23 38.49
N CYS A 39 -46.35 -59.78 37.28
CA CYS A 39 -46.10 -59.00 36.07
C CYS A 39 -47.25 -58.03 35.76
N PHE A 40 -48.51 -58.43 35.93
CA PHE A 40 -49.64 -57.53 35.68
C PHE A 40 -49.72 -56.36 36.67
N ARG A 41 -49.39 -56.59 37.94
CA ARG A 41 -49.34 -55.52 38.95
C ARG A 41 -48.23 -54.49 38.72
N LEU A 42 -47.19 -54.85 37.96
CA LEU A 42 -46.16 -53.90 37.55
C LEU A 42 -46.65 -52.94 36.45
N ILE A 43 -47.66 -53.34 35.67
CA ILE A 43 -48.25 -52.53 34.60
C ILE A 43 -49.42 -51.70 35.15
N ASP A 44 -50.30 -52.31 35.93
CA ASP A 44 -51.41 -51.62 36.59
C ASP A 44 -51.56 -52.07 38.04
N SER A 45 -51.24 -51.15 38.94
CA SER A 45 -51.32 -51.35 40.39
C SER A 45 -52.73 -51.67 40.90
N ASN A 46 -53.78 -51.40 40.11
CA ASN A 46 -55.17 -51.63 40.48
C ASN A 46 -55.74 -52.97 40.00
N VAL A 47 -54.97 -53.79 39.26
CA VAL A 47 -55.44 -55.09 38.75
C VAL A 47 -55.60 -56.12 39.87
N ASN A 48 -56.80 -56.70 39.97
CA ASN A 48 -57.15 -57.69 41.00
C ASN A 48 -57.49 -59.06 40.41
N ILE A 49 -56.45 -59.87 40.15
CA ILE A 49 -56.57 -61.25 39.69
C ILE A 49 -56.45 -62.20 40.89
N THR A 50 -57.46 -63.03 41.09
CA THR A 50 -57.54 -64.08 42.12
C THR A 50 -57.42 -65.47 41.48
N LYS A 51 -57.24 -66.51 42.29
CA LYS A 51 -57.19 -67.90 41.80
C LYS A 51 -58.50 -68.33 41.11
N GLU A 52 -59.62 -67.71 41.51
CA GLU A 52 -60.97 -68.06 41.07
C GLU A 52 -61.32 -67.41 39.72
N ASN A 53 -60.76 -66.23 39.41
CA ASN A 53 -61.05 -65.49 38.18
C ASN A 53 -59.93 -65.56 37.12
N MET A 54 -58.77 -66.16 37.42
CA MET A 54 -57.60 -66.14 36.53
C MET A 54 -57.88 -66.70 35.13
N ALA A 55 -58.72 -67.74 35.03
CA ALA A 55 -59.00 -68.40 33.75
C ALA A 55 -59.78 -67.50 32.78
N VAL A 56 -60.33 -66.39 33.27
CA VAL A 56 -61.08 -65.39 32.51
C VAL A 56 -60.28 -64.09 32.41
N GLU A 57 -59.74 -63.59 33.53
CA GLU A 57 -59.07 -62.30 33.59
C GLU A 57 -57.69 -62.31 32.91
N VAL A 58 -56.91 -63.38 33.03
CA VAL A 58 -55.57 -63.43 32.41
C VAL A 58 -55.67 -63.43 30.88
N PRO A 59 -56.51 -64.26 30.23
CA PRO A 59 -56.67 -64.20 28.78
C PRO A 59 -57.30 -62.88 28.31
N LYS A 60 -58.24 -62.33 29.08
CA LYS A 60 -58.86 -61.03 28.79
C LYS A 60 -57.81 -59.92 28.80
N PHE A 61 -56.97 -59.86 29.84
CA PHE A 61 -55.88 -58.90 29.92
C PHE A 61 -54.97 -59.00 28.70
N TYR A 62 -54.48 -60.21 28.35
CA TYR A 62 -53.61 -60.38 27.18
C TYR A 62 -54.28 -59.93 25.88
N ASN A 63 -55.57 -60.23 25.69
CA ASN A 63 -56.30 -59.80 24.50
C ASN A 63 -56.50 -58.28 24.46
N GLU A 64 -56.81 -57.63 25.60
CA GLU A 64 -56.98 -56.16 25.70
C GLU A 64 -55.65 -55.41 25.53
N PHE A 65 -54.56 -55.97 26.07
CA PHE A 65 -53.20 -55.42 25.91
C PHE A 65 -52.59 -55.68 24.51
N GLY A 66 -53.32 -56.35 23.62
CA GLY A 66 -52.91 -56.57 22.23
C GLY A 66 -51.89 -57.70 22.04
N TYR A 67 -51.91 -58.73 22.88
CA TYR A 67 -51.09 -59.92 22.69
C TYR A 67 -51.41 -60.58 21.33
N PRO A 68 -50.40 -60.84 20.47
CA PRO A 68 -50.63 -61.25 19.07
C PRO A 68 -51.20 -62.67 18.88
N HIS A 69 -51.33 -63.47 19.94
CA HIS A 69 -51.84 -64.83 19.87
C HIS A 69 -53.07 -65.01 20.75
N THR A 70 -54.10 -65.71 20.27
CA THR A 70 -55.33 -65.91 21.03
C THR A 70 -55.11 -66.82 22.24
N MET A 71 -55.18 -66.25 23.44
CA MET A 71 -55.18 -67.01 24.67
C MET A 71 -56.62 -67.46 25.00
N LYS A 72 -56.87 -68.77 24.99
CA LYS A 72 -58.16 -69.36 25.38
C LYS A 72 -58.19 -69.67 26.88
N THR A 73 -59.38 -69.61 27.47
CA THR A 73 -59.62 -69.94 28.89
C THR A 73 -59.20 -71.38 29.25
N SER A 74 -59.21 -72.29 28.28
CA SER A 74 -58.75 -73.68 28.43
C SER A 74 -57.25 -73.80 28.73
N HIS A 75 -56.42 -72.88 28.22
CA HIS A 75 -54.96 -72.91 28.42
C HIS A 75 -54.55 -72.72 29.88
N LEU A 76 -55.42 -72.13 30.70
CA LEU A 76 -55.18 -71.86 32.12
C LEU A 76 -55.91 -72.85 33.05
N ARG A 77 -56.87 -73.61 32.53
CA ARG A 77 -57.55 -74.70 33.27
C ARG A 77 -56.74 -75.99 33.29
N THR A 78 -55.97 -76.26 32.24
CA THR A 78 -55.09 -77.45 32.13
C THR A 78 -53.65 -77.09 31.72
N PRO A 79 -52.97 -76.18 32.43
CA PRO A 79 -51.72 -75.56 31.99
C PRO A 79 -50.51 -76.50 31.95
N THR A 80 -50.71 -77.77 32.30
CA THR A 80 -49.71 -78.85 32.30
C THR A 80 -49.79 -79.72 31.04
N ALA A 81 -50.79 -79.52 30.17
CA ALA A 81 -50.88 -80.17 28.87
C ALA A 81 -49.77 -79.65 27.93
N GLU A 82 -49.17 -80.56 27.16
CA GLU A 82 -47.91 -80.34 26.42
C GLU A 82 -47.94 -79.12 25.47
N HIS A 83 -49.06 -78.83 24.81
CA HIS A 83 -49.15 -77.64 23.93
C HIS A 83 -49.66 -76.37 24.64
N GLN A 84 -50.19 -76.50 25.86
CA GLN A 84 -50.76 -75.39 26.61
C GLN A 84 -49.70 -74.70 27.49
N TRP A 85 -48.71 -75.45 27.99
CA TRP A 85 -47.63 -74.87 28.79
C TRP A 85 -46.72 -73.97 27.95
N GLU A 86 -46.44 -74.35 26.70
CA GLU A 86 -45.65 -73.55 25.76
C GLU A 86 -46.33 -72.21 25.47
N SER A 87 -47.63 -72.25 25.18
CA SER A 87 -48.43 -71.05 24.89
C SER A 87 -48.46 -70.05 26.06
N ASN A 88 -48.58 -70.54 27.30
CA ASN A 88 -48.54 -69.69 28.50
C ASN A 88 -47.15 -69.07 28.72
N LEU A 89 -46.07 -69.82 28.44
CA LEU A 89 -44.71 -69.36 28.63
C LEU A 89 -44.32 -68.30 27.59
N VAL A 90 -44.79 -68.44 26.35
CA VAL A 90 -44.64 -67.41 25.30
C VAL A 90 -45.38 -66.13 25.69
N ALA A 91 -46.60 -66.24 26.23
CA ALA A 91 -47.38 -65.09 26.69
C ALA A 91 -46.70 -64.34 27.85
N LEU A 92 -46.16 -65.07 28.83
CA LEU A 92 -45.35 -64.49 29.91
C LEU A 92 -44.08 -63.83 29.38
N THR A 93 -43.38 -64.48 28.46
CA THR A 93 -42.14 -63.94 27.88
C THR A 93 -42.41 -62.65 27.12
N TRP A 94 -43.53 -62.58 26.38
CA TRP A 94 -43.97 -61.36 25.73
C TRP A 94 -44.26 -60.25 26.74
N LEU A 95 -44.98 -60.56 27.84
CA LEU A 95 -45.28 -59.60 28.90
C LEU A 95 -44.00 -59.06 29.55
N CYS A 96 -43.04 -59.93 29.86
CA CYS A 96 -41.75 -59.52 30.41
C CYS A 96 -40.96 -58.63 29.43
N LYS A 97 -41.00 -58.93 28.13
CA LYS A 97 -40.37 -58.05 27.12
C LYS A 97 -41.05 -56.69 27.04
N LEU A 98 -42.37 -56.64 27.17
CA LEU A 98 -43.14 -55.39 27.17
C LEU A 98 -42.84 -54.54 28.41
N LEU A 99 -42.76 -55.16 29.58
CA LEU A 99 -42.33 -54.52 30.83
C LEU A 99 -40.90 -53.96 30.74
N LEU A 100 -39.97 -54.71 30.14
CA LEU A 100 -38.60 -54.23 29.90
C LEU A 100 -38.59 -53.03 28.94
N TYR A 101 -39.43 -53.05 27.91
CA TYR A 101 -39.59 -51.93 26.98
C TYR A 101 -40.19 -50.71 27.69
N GLU A 102 -41.21 -50.89 28.53
CA GLU A 102 -41.82 -49.81 29.31
C GLU A 102 -40.79 -49.16 30.24
N HIS A 103 -40.06 -49.97 31.00
CA HIS A 103 -39.02 -49.49 31.89
C HIS A 103 -37.90 -48.72 31.15
N GLN A 104 -37.49 -49.18 29.96
CA GLN A 104 -36.45 -48.49 29.18
C GLN A 104 -36.90 -47.15 28.59
N ASN A 105 -38.19 -47.00 28.29
CA ASN A 105 -38.70 -45.84 27.54
C ASN A 105 -39.48 -44.84 28.39
N PHE A 106 -40.09 -45.26 29.51
CA PHE A 106 -40.98 -44.44 30.32
C PHE A 106 -40.47 -44.18 31.76
N ASP A 107 -39.57 -45.02 32.29
CA ASP A 107 -38.98 -44.85 33.63
C ASP A 107 -37.74 -43.94 33.64
N LYS A 108 -37.33 -43.45 32.46
CA LYS A 108 -36.49 -42.25 32.40
C LYS A 108 -37.37 -41.09 32.85
N GLU A 109 -37.32 -40.79 34.15
CA GLU A 109 -37.80 -39.52 34.68
C GLU A 109 -37.51 -38.43 33.67
N PHE A 110 -38.57 -37.79 33.22
CA PHE A 110 -38.67 -36.72 32.24
C PHE A 110 -37.48 -35.72 32.32
N GLU A 111 -36.30 -36.07 31.80
CA GLU A 111 -35.13 -35.17 31.72
C GLU A 111 -35.44 -33.93 30.86
N ASN A 112 -36.53 -33.99 30.09
CA ASN A 112 -37.15 -32.85 29.43
C ASN A 112 -37.57 -31.73 30.40
N LYS A 113 -37.84 -31.98 31.68
CA LYS A 113 -38.13 -30.91 32.66
C LYS A 113 -36.89 -30.06 32.97
N THR A 114 -35.70 -30.65 32.89
CA THR A 114 -34.42 -29.96 33.13
C THR A 114 -33.87 -29.35 31.85
N MET A 115 -33.99 -30.02 30.69
CA MET A 115 -33.61 -29.44 29.40
C MET A 115 -34.45 -28.21 29.02
N LEU A 116 -35.75 -28.18 29.33
CA LEU A 116 -36.58 -27.00 29.06
C LEU A 116 -36.29 -25.79 29.98
N ARG A 117 -35.68 -26.01 31.15
CA ARG A 117 -35.21 -24.92 32.03
C ARG A 117 -33.88 -24.30 31.56
N GLN A 118 -33.10 -25.01 30.74
CA GLN A 118 -31.85 -24.50 30.18
C GLN A 118 -32.04 -23.79 28.82
N THR A 119 -33.19 -23.95 28.16
CA THR A 119 -33.54 -23.25 26.90
C THR A 119 -34.04 -21.81 27.06
N ASP A 120 -33.99 -21.24 28.27
CA ASP A 120 -34.35 -19.84 28.55
C ASP A 120 -33.57 -18.83 27.67
N SER A 121 -32.41 -19.21 27.13
CA SER A 121 -31.58 -18.35 26.28
C SER A 121 -31.91 -18.40 24.78
N TYR A 122 -32.58 -19.44 24.28
CA TYR A 122 -32.78 -19.67 22.83
C TYR A 122 -34.22 -19.44 22.35
N LEU A 123 -35.17 -19.18 23.25
CA LEU A 123 -36.59 -19.09 22.92
C LEU A 123 -37.15 -17.67 22.80
N PHE A 124 -36.36 -16.63 23.09
CA PHE A 124 -36.73 -15.26 22.76
C PHE A 124 -36.40 -14.96 21.29
N ASN A 125 -37.16 -15.59 20.38
CA ASN A 125 -37.17 -15.16 18.98
C ASN A 125 -38.06 -13.91 18.87
N PRO A 126 -37.49 -12.71 18.62
CA PRO A 126 -38.21 -11.43 18.61
C PRO A 126 -39.26 -11.32 17.48
N ALA A 127 -39.26 -12.25 16.52
CA ALA A 127 -40.30 -12.33 15.48
C ALA A 127 -41.62 -12.95 15.98
N SER A 128 -41.64 -13.53 17.19
CA SER A 128 -42.80 -14.26 17.71
C SER A 128 -43.71 -13.29 18.46
N LYS A 129 -44.80 -12.85 17.83
CA LYS A 129 -45.88 -12.12 18.53
C LYS A 129 -46.27 -12.86 19.81
N MET A 130 -46.23 -12.16 20.94
CA MET A 130 -46.66 -12.65 22.25
C MET A 130 -48.16 -13.01 22.18
N ASN A 131 -48.44 -14.26 21.89
CA ASN A 131 -49.75 -14.89 21.98
C ASN A 131 -49.64 -16.01 23.03
N ILE A 132 -50.74 -16.48 23.61
CA ILE A 132 -50.82 -17.64 24.52
C ILE A 132 -50.15 -18.91 23.89
N LYS A 133 -49.90 -18.90 22.58
CA LYS A 133 -49.06 -19.87 21.86
C LYS A 133 -47.55 -19.79 22.12
N ASN A 134 -47.05 -18.78 22.85
CA ASN A 134 -45.66 -18.73 23.28
C ASN A 134 -45.44 -19.79 24.35
N THR A 135 -44.63 -20.80 24.02
CA THR A 135 -44.38 -22.01 24.83
C THR A 135 -44.02 -21.68 26.28
N LEU A 136 -43.27 -20.60 26.53
CA LEU A 136 -42.86 -20.20 27.87
C LEU A 136 -44.04 -19.68 28.71
N THR A 137 -44.89 -18.85 28.11
CA THR A 137 -46.10 -18.31 28.77
C THR A 137 -47.12 -19.42 28.99
N SER A 138 -47.31 -20.30 27.99
CA SER A 138 -48.19 -21.46 28.11
C SER A 138 -47.71 -22.40 29.22
N MET A 139 -46.42 -22.75 29.27
CA MET A 139 -45.89 -23.65 30.31
C MET A 139 -45.96 -23.02 31.70
N THR A 140 -45.66 -21.73 31.82
CA THR A 140 -45.72 -21.04 33.12
C THR A 140 -47.16 -20.95 33.63
N ILE A 141 -48.12 -20.67 32.74
CA ILE A 141 -49.54 -20.66 33.07
C ILE A 141 -50.02 -22.07 33.39
N THR A 142 -49.70 -23.08 32.57
CA THR A 142 -50.10 -24.48 32.81
C THR A 142 -49.53 -25.05 34.10
N ASP A 143 -48.26 -24.80 34.42
CA ASP A 143 -47.65 -25.22 35.71
C ASP A 143 -48.35 -24.55 36.90
N LEU A 144 -48.68 -23.26 36.75
CA LEU A 144 -49.37 -22.52 37.80
C LEU A 144 -50.82 -23.02 37.96
N THR A 145 -51.54 -23.20 36.85
CA THR A 145 -52.90 -23.76 36.82
C THR A 145 -52.95 -25.16 37.41
N ASN A 146 -51.98 -26.03 37.10
CA ASN A 146 -51.89 -27.36 37.69
C ASN A 146 -51.64 -27.32 39.20
N LYS A 147 -50.75 -26.43 39.66
CA LYS A 147 -50.44 -26.27 41.08
C LYS A 147 -51.68 -25.78 41.86
N HIS A 148 -52.42 -24.86 41.27
CA HIS A 148 -53.68 -24.36 41.84
C HIS A 148 -54.80 -25.39 41.79
N PHE A 149 -54.95 -26.12 40.69
CA PHE A 149 -55.88 -27.24 40.62
C PHE A 149 -55.60 -28.32 41.69
N GLN A 150 -54.33 -28.56 42.03
CA GLN A 150 -53.96 -29.44 43.14
C GLN A 150 -54.34 -28.86 44.51
N PHE A 151 -54.18 -27.55 44.73
CA PHE A 151 -54.65 -26.88 45.95
C PHE A 151 -56.17 -26.87 46.07
N TYR A 152 -56.87 -26.72 44.95
CA TYR A 152 -58.33 -26.85 44.85
C TYR A 152 -58.80 -28.24 45.29
N ILE A 153 -58.21 -29.31 44.72
CA ILE A 153 -58.52 -30.71 45.08
C ILE A 153 -58.29 -30.94 46.58
N LYS A 154 -57.26 -30.32 47.16
CA LYS A 154 -56.92 -30.44 48.58
C LYS A 154 -57.70 -29.51 49.50
N SER A 155 -58.58 -28.64 48.97
CA SER A 155 -59.35 -27.63 49.72
C SER A 155 -58.48 -26.62 50.48
N GLU A 156 -57.27 -26.33 49.99
CA GLU A 156 -56.29 -25.41 50.62
C GLU A 156 -56.26 -24.03 49.95
N GLU A 157 -57.15 -23.77 48.99
CA GLU A 157 -56.99 -22.66 48.05
C GLU A 157 -57.65 -21.34 48.52
N THR A 158 -56.89 -20.24 48.47
CA THR A 158 -57.42 -18.87 48.59
C THR A 158 -57.12 -18.09 47.30
N GLY A 159 -58.15 -17.56 46.65
CA GLY A 159 -58.03 -16.90 45.33
C GLY A 159 -57.05 -15.72 45.27
N LYS A 160 -56.68 -15.13 46.40
CA LYS A 160 -55.66 -14.06 46.48
C LYS A 160 -54.22 -14.58 46.30
N SER A 161 -53.93 -15.83 46.64
CA SER A 161 -52.60 -16.43 46.46
C SER A 161 -52.23 -16.58 44.99
N ILE A 162 -53.22 -16.82 44.13
CA ILE A 162 -53.03 -17.03 42.68
C ILE A 162 -52.53 -15.76 42.02
N ALA A 163 -53.25 -14.65 42.23
CA ALA A 163 -52.92 -13.37 41.60
C ALA A 163 -51.52 -12.89 41.99
N ASN A 164 -51.15 -13.01 43.27
CA ASN A 164 -49.84 -12.58 43.76
C ASN A 164 -48.69 -13.42 43.16
N ASP A 165 -48.87 -14.74 43.02
CA ASP A 165 -47.85 -15.62 42.43
C ASP A 165 -47.69 -15.38 40.92
N VAL A 166 -48.78 -15.10 40.20
CA VAL A 166 -48.76 -14.68 38.79
C VAL A 166 -47.98 -13.38 38.65
N ASP A 167 -48.34 -12.36 39.43
CA ASP A 167 -47.74 -11.03 39.36
C ASP A 167 -46.26 -11.05 39.69
N ALA A 168 -45.85 -11.80 40.72
CA ALA A 168 -44.45 -11.95 41.09
C ALA A 168 -43.63 -12.61 39.96
N LYS A 169 -44.15 -13.66 39.31
CA LYS A 169 -43.47 -14.30 38.18
C LYS A 169 -43.42 -13.41 36.95
N LEU A 170 -44.50 -12.72 36.61
CA LEU A 170 -44.54 -11.79 35.48
C LEU A 170 -43.55 -10.64 35.68
N ASN A 171 -43.52 -10.03 36.87
CA ASN A 171 -42.57 -8.95 37.18
C ASN A 171 -41.11 -9.40 37.06
N LYS A 172 -40.79 -10.65 37.43
CA LYS A 172 -39.45 -11.21 37.25
C LYS A 172 -39.09 -11.38 35.76
N ILE A 173 -40.04 -11.80 34.93
CA ILE A 173 -39.85 -11.91 33.47
C ILE A 173 -39.67 -10.52 32.85
N ILE A 174 -40.51 -9.55 33.24
CA ILE A 174 -40.41 -8.17 32.78
C ILE A 174 -39.06 -7.56 33.13
N ALA A 175 -38.58 -7.73 34.37
CA ALA A 175 -37.28 -7.21 34.80
C ALA A 175 -36.11 -7.80 33.99
N LYS A 176 -36.13 -9.12 33.73
CA LYS A 176 -35.13 -9.77 32.87
C LYS A 176 -35.17 -9.23 31.44
N LEU A 177 -36.37 -9.05 30.87
CA LEU A 177 -36.54 -8.50 29.53
C LEU A 177 -36.04 -7.06 29.45
N GLN A 178 -36.36 -6.24 30.44
CA GLN A 178 -35.90 -4.86 30.50
C GLN A 178 -34.37 -4.77 30.52
N SER A 179 -33.71 -5.56 31.37
CA SER A 179 -32.25 -5.64 31.40
C SER A 179 -31.65 -6.08 30.06
N SER A 180 -32.26 -7.04 29.37
CA SER A 180 -31.83 -7.46 28.04
C SER A 180 -32.01 -6.36 26.99
N VAL A 181 -33.12 -5.61 27.05
CA VAL A 181 -33.39 -4.48 26.14
C VAL A 181 -32.38 -3.37 26.37
N ASP A 182 -32.10 -3.01 27.62
CA ASP A 182 -31.15 -1.95 27.97
C ASP A 182 -29.73 -2.32 27.53
N SER A 183 -29.32 -3.59 27.73
CA SER A 183 -28.05 -4.10 27.23
C SER A 183 -27.95 -4.00 25.71
N LYS A 184 -28.99 -4.42 24.98
CA LYS A 184 -29.01 -4.37 23.50
C LYS A 184 -29.05 -2.94 22.98
N LYS A 185 -29.70 -2.03 23.69
CA LYS A 185 -29.70 -0.59 23.37
C LYS A 185 -28.30 0.00 23.52
N SER A 186 -27.58 -0.34 24.58
CA SER A 186 -26.18 0.08 24.75
C SER A 186 -25.28 -0.45 23.62
N GLU A 187 -25.44 -1.72 23.26
CA GLU A 187 -24.70 -2.33 22.15
C GLU A 187 -25.00 -1.62 20.81
N LEU A 188 -26.27 -1.28 20.55
CA LEU A 188 -26.66 -0.54 19.36
C LEU A 188 -26.04 0.86 19.30
N GLU A 189 -25.93 1.54 20.44
CA GLU A 189 -25.30 2.87 20.52
C GLU A 189 -23.79 2.80 20.26
N THR A 190 -23.12 1.74 20.75
CA THR A 190 -21.70 1.50 20.43
C THR A 190 -21.49 1.22 18.94
N LEU A 191 -22.36 0.41 18.33
CA LEU A 191 -22.31 0.13 16.89
C LEU A 191 -22.57 1.39 16.05
N ARG A 192 -23.49 2.27 16.48
CA ARG A 192 -23.70 3.58 15.83
C ARG A 192 -22.46 4.46 15.91
N SER A 193 -21.81 4.52 17.08
CA SER A 193 -20.59 5.30 17.26
C SER A 193 -19.47 4.79 16.34
N ASN A 194 -19.30 3.47 16.24
CA ASN A 194 -18.33 2.85 15.33
C ASN A 194 -18.67 3.12 13.86
N SER A 195 -19.94 3.09 13.48
CA SER A 195 -20.40 3.40 12.12
C SER A 195 -20.08 4.84 11.72
N VAL A 196 -20.28 5.81 12.63
CA VAL A 196 -19.87 7.21 12.42
C VAL A 196 -18.35 7.34 12.29
N GLN A 197 -17.59 6.62 13.11
CA GLN A 197 -16.12 6.64 12.99
C GLN A 197 -15.66 6.11 11.63
N MET A 198 -16.19 4.96 11.19
CA MET A 198 -15.85 4.41 9.87
C MET A 198 -16.23 5.36 8.73
N GLN A 199 -17.34 6.10 8.86
CA GLN A 199 -17.72 7.12 7.88
C GLN A 199 -16.68 8.25 7.79
N ASN A 200 -16.16 8.71 8.94
CA ASN A 200 -15.09 9.72 8.97
C ASN A 200 -13.79 9.19 8.33
N ASP A 201 -13.42 7.94 8.62
CA ASP A 201 -12.22 7.31 8.05
C ASP A 201 -12.33 7.20 6.52
N ILE A 202 -13.52 6.91 5.99
CA ILE A 202 -13.78 6.90 4.54
C ILE A 202 -13.60 8.29 3.92
N GLU A 203 -14.08 9.34 4.56
CA GLU A 203 -13.88 10.72 4.09
C GLU A 203 -12.41 11.12 4.10
N GLU A 204 -11.65 10.72 5.12
CA GLU A 204 -10.21 10.95 5.18
C GLU A 204 -9.47 10.19 4.06
N PHE A 205 -9.88 8.96 3.77
CA PHE A 205 -9.31 8.16 2.69
C PHE A 205 -9.52 8.81 1.32
N GLU A 206 -10.69 9.37 1.02
CA GLU A 206 -10.92 10.09 -0.24
C GLU A 206 -10.03 11.34 -0.36
N LYS A 207 -9.81 12.09 0.73
CA LYS A 207 -8.84 13.21 0.73
C LYS A 207 -7.42 12.74 0.46
N LEU A 208 -7.01 11.61 1.06
CA LEU A 208 -5.68 11.05 0.85
C LEU A 208 -5.50 10.61 -0.61
N LYS A 209 -6.52 9.99 -1.20
CA LYS A 209 -6.53 9.58 -2.60
C LYS A 209 -6.42 10.77 -3.56
N GLU A 210 -7.10 11.87 -3.27
CA GLU A 210 -6.94 13.11 -4.02
C GLU A 210 -5.50 13.63 -3.94
N ARG A 211 -4.91 13.63 -2.75
CA ARG A 211 -3.51 14.03 -2.55
C ARG A 211 -2.52 13.14 -3.32
N VAL A 212 -2.75 11.83 -3.32
CA VAL A 212 -1.93 10.88 -4.11
C VAL A 212 -2.05 11.14 -5.61
N SER A 213 -3.25 11.46 -6.10
CA SER A 213 -3.45 11.85 -7.49
C SER A 213 -2.66 13.11 -7.85
N THR A 214 -2.69 14.14 -7.00
CA THR A 214 -1.89 15.36 -7.20
C THR A 214 -0.39 15.05 -7.23
N LEU A 215 0.11 14.27 -6.27
CA LEU A 215 1.52 13.88 -6.21
C LEU A 215 1.95 13.06 -7.43
N SER A 216 1.07 12.20 -7.96
CA SER A 216 1.36 11.45 -9.18
C SER A 216 1.52 12.36 -10.40
N VAL A 217 0.73 13.43 -10.50
CA VAL A 217 0.87 14.42 -11.57
C VAL A 217 2.17 15.20 -11.41
N GLU A 218 2.48 15.67 -10.20
CA GLU A 218 3.74 16.36 -9.89
C GLU A 218 4.96 15.49 -10.21
N LEU A 219 4.92 14.19 -9.89
CA LEU A 219 6.01 13.26 -10.15
C LEU A 219 6.23 13.07 -11.66
N SER A 220 5.16 12.92 -12.44
CA SER A 220 5.25 12.85 -13.91
C SER A 220 5.82 14.13 -14.53
N GLN A 221 5.52 15.30 -13.96
CA GLN A 221 6.12 16.56 -14.38
C GLN A 221 7.63 16.60 -14.06
N ILE A 222 8.03 16.16 -12.87
CA ILE A 222 9.44 16.05 -12.47
C ILE A 222 10.20 15.10 -13.39
N GLU A 223 9.62 13.94 -13.74
CA GLU A 223 10.22 12.99 -14.68
C GLU A 223 10.43 13.64 -16.06
N THR A 224 9.42 14.35 -16.57
CA THR A 224 9.52 15.06 -17.86
C THR A 224 10.60 16.14 -17.83
N LEU A 225 10.68 16.93 -16.75
CA LEU A 225 11.73 17.94 -16.57
C LEU A 225 13.12 17.29 -16.47
N THR A 226 13.22 16.15 -15.79
CA THR A 226 14.47 15.40 -15.65
C THR A 226 14.94 14.86 -17.00
N GLU A 227 14.03 14.37 -17.85
CA GLU A 227 14.35 13.95 -19.21
C GLU A 227 14.86 15.14 -20.05
N ASN A 228 14.17 16.28 -19.99
CA ASN A 228 14.59 17.50 -20.69
C ASN A 228 15.99 17.97 -20.26
N ILE A 229 16.30 17.92 -18.96
CA ILE A 229 17.63 18.25 -18.44
C ILE A 229 18.67 17.25 -18.96
N ARG A 230 18.35 15.95 -18.97
CA ARG A 230 19.24 14.91 -19.48
C ARG A 230 19.56 15.14 -20.95
N ASP A 231 18.56 15.44 -21.77
CA ASP A 231 18.73 15.76 -23.19
C ASP A 231 19.60 17.00 -23.38
N TYR A 232 19.37 18.04 -22.58
CA TYR A 232 20.18 19.25 -22.59
C TYR A 232 21.65 18.98 -22.21
N CYS A 233 21.90 18.23 -21.14
CA CYS A 233 23.25 17.81 -20.75
C CYS A 233 23.93 16.99 -21.85
N THR A 234 23.19 16.10 -22.51
CA THR A 234 23.71 15.29 -23.62
C THR A 234 24.09 16.17 -24.81
N ARG A 235 23.31 17.22 -25.10
CA ARG A 235 23.64 18.20 -26.14
C ARG A 235 24.89 19.01 -25.78
N LEU A 236 24.97 19.54 -24.56
CA LEU A 236 26.16 20.26 -24.09
C LEU A 236 27.42 19.40 -24.14
N LYS A 237 27.31 18.11 -23.80
CA LYS A 237 28.42 17.17 -23.92
C LYS A 237 28.91 17.04 -25.37
N ARG A 238 27.99 16.92 -26.32
CA ARG A 238 28.34 16.88 -27.77
C ARG A 238 28.99 18.17 -28.24
N GLU A 239 28.51 19.32 -27.79
CA GLU A 239 29.11 20.63 -28.11
C GLU A 239 30.53 20.75 -27.53
N LEU A 240 30.74 20.30 -26.29
CA LEU A 240 32.05 20.26 -25.65
C LEU A 240 33.03 19.35 -26.40
N ASP A 241 32.59 18.14 -26.77
CA ASP A 241 33.42 17.20 -27.53
C ASP A 241 33.80 17.78 -28.91
N SER A 242 32.87 18.47 -29.58
CA SER A 242 33.14 19.18 -30.82
C SER A 242 34.15 20.32 -30.63
N SER A 243 33.97 21.16 -29.61
CA SER A 243 34.89 22.25 -29.30
C SER A 243 36.30 21.74 -28.95
N LYS A 244 36.39 20.63 -28.20
CA LYS A 244 37.67 19.97 -27.90
C LYS A 244 38.33 19.43 -29.17
N HIS A 245 37.55 18.90 -30.11
CA HIS A 245 38.08 18.45 -31.39
C HIS A 245 38.66 19.62 -32.20
N ILE A 246 37.93 20.73 -32.32
CA ILE A 246 38.39 21.96 -32.98
C ILE A 246 39.67 22.50 -32.32
N LEU A 247 39.71 22.57 -30.99
CA LEU A 247 40.89 23.01 -30.26
C LEU A 247 42.12 22.15 -30.55
N ASN A 248 41.95 20.84 -30.64
CA ASN A 248 43.05 19.93 -31.01
C ASN A 248 43.52 20.16 -32.45
N GLU A 249 42.59 20.42 -33.39
CA GLU A 249 42.95 20.76 -34.78
C GLU A 249 43.74 22.07 -34.85
N GLU A 250 43.29 23.12 -34.15
CA GLU A 250 44.01 24.40 -34.07
C GLU A 250 45.38 24.25 -33.41
N THR A 251 45.47 23.46 -32.33
CA THR A 251 46.75 23.19 -31.65
C THR A 251 47.73 22.47 -32.58
N ASN A 252 47.26 21.46 -33.32
CA ASN A 252 48.08 20.77 -34.32
C ASN A 252 48.52 21.70 -35.45
N TYR A 253 47.63 22.58 -35.91
CA TYR A 253 47.95 23.58 -36.92
C TYR A 253 49.01 24.59 -36.43
N LEU A 254 48.92 25.04 -35.18
CA LEU A 254 49.94 25.89 -34.56
C LEU A 254 51.29 25.19 -34.45
N LEU A 255 51.33 23.92 -34.08
CA LEU A 255 52.57 23.13 -34.06
C LEU A 255 53.18 23.01 -35.46
N GLU A 256 52.37 22.85 -36.51
CA GLU A 256 52.84 22.82 -37.89
C GLU A 256 53.42 24.18 -38.30
N LEU A 257 52.78 25.30 -37.92
CA LEU A 257 53.29 26.65 -38.14
C LEU A 257 54.60 26.91 -37.37
N GLU A 258 54.71 26.44 -36.13
CA GLU A 258 55.94 26.56 -35.34
C GLU A 258 57.08 25.78 -35.99
N SER A 259 56.81 24.57 -36.51
CA SER A 259 57.77 23.79 -37.27
C SER A 259 58.23 24.52 -38.54
N LYS A 260 57.30 25.12 -39.30
CA LYS A 260 57.62 25.93 -40.49
C LYS A 260 58.43 27.17 -40.14
N ASN A 261 58.09 27.86 -39.05
CA ASN A 261 58.86 29.01 -38.56
C ASN A 261 60.28 28.60 -38.15
N LYS A 262 60.43 27.45 -37.49
CA LYS A 262 61.74 26.89 -37.15
C LYS A 262 62.55 26.60 -38.41
N GLU A 263 61.95 25.98 -39.42
CA GLU A 263 62.60 25.71 -40.72
C GLU A 263 63.03 27.00 -41.42
N ILE A 264 62.17 28.03 -41.44
CA ILE A 264 62.50 29.36 -41.98
C ILE A 264 63.68 29.98 -41.21
N ASN A 265 63.67 29.90 -39.88
CA ASN A 265 64.73 30.45 -39.04
C ASN A 265 66.06 29.71 -39.23
N ASP A 266 66.02 28.39 -39.40
CA ASP A 266 67.18 27.57 -39.73
C ASP A 266 67.70 27.87 -41.16
N MET A 267 66.81 28.14 -42.12
CA MET A 267 67.18 28.64 -43.44
C MET A 267 67.82 30.04 -43.39
N MET A 268 67.31 30.95 -42.55
CA MET A 268 67.93 32.27 -42.36
C MET A 268 69.34 32.16 -41.77
N LYS A 269 69.55 31.27 -40.79
CA LYS A 269 70.87 31.02 -40.20
C LYS A 269 71.85 30.40 -41.20
N THR A 270 71.39 29.53 -42.09
CA THR A 270 72.25 28.86 -43.09
C THR A 270 72.54 29.73 -44.33
N ARG A 271 71.74 30.77 -44.61
CA ARG A 271 72.01 31.75 -45.68
C ARG A 271 72.96 32.89 -45.28
N ILE A 272 73.29 33.06 -44.00
CA ILE A 272 74.37 33.96 -43.55
C ILE A 272 75.62 33.11 -43.37
N ASP A 273 76.26 32.79 -44.49
CA ASP A 273 77.38 31.86 -44.54
C ASP A 273 78.69 32.60 -44.17
N GLY A 274 79.55 31.98 -43.35
CA GLY A 274 80.82 32.56 -42.90
C GLY A 274 81.80 32.93 -44.02
N ASN A 275 81.48 32.54 -45.26
CA ASN A 275 82.16 32.97 -46.48
C ASN A 275 81.97 34.46 -46.79
N ASP A 276 80.83 35.08 -46.45
CA ASP A 276 80.61 36.52 -46.67
C ASP A 276 81.44 37.37 -45.70
N ILE A 277 81.62 36.89 -44.46
CA ILE A 277 82.49 37.52 -43.46
C ILE A 277 83.98 37.39 -43.85
N ARG A 278 84.37 36.25 -44.44
CA ARG A 278 85.73 36.05 -44.95
C ARG A 278 86.00 36.91 -46.20
N GLY A 279 85.02 37.05 -47.09
CA GLY A 279 85.08 37.96 -48.25
C GLY A 279 85.20 39.42 -47.83
N LEU A 280 84.42 39.86 -46.83
CA LEU A 280 84.54 41.19 -46.25
C LEU A 280 85.90 41.41 -45.57
N ASN A 281 86.47 40.41 -44.89
CA ASN A 281 87.81 40.52 -44.29
C ASN A 281 88.94 40.60 -45.33
N ILE A 282 88.81 39.92 -46.47
CA ILE A 282 89.75 40.06 -47.60
C ILE A 282 89.63 41.47 -48.21
N ALA A 283 88.41 41.96 -48.43
CA ALA A 283 88.16 43.31 -48.92
C ALA A 283 88.67 44.39 -47.95
N ILE A 284 88.53 44.19 -46.63
CA ILE A 284 89.09 45.08 -45.60
C ILE A 284 90.63 45.10 -45.67
N ASN A 285 91.28 43.97 -45.89
CA ASN A 285 92.75 43.92 -46.03
C ASN A 285 93.23 44.56 -47.34
N GLU A 286 92.52 44.38 -48.46
CA GLU A 286 92.79 45.08 -49.72
C GLU A 286 92.60 46.60 -49.58
N LEU A 287 91.56 47.04 -48.87
CA LEU A 287 91.35 48.45 -48.54
C LEU A 287 92.43 48.99 -47.61
N LYS A 288 93.01 48.18 -46.74
CA LYS A 288 94.12 48.58 -45.86
C LYS A 288 95.43 48.80 -46.64
N ILE A 289 95.68 47.98 -47.66
CA ILE A 289 96.81 48.14 -48.59
C ILE A 289 96.58 49.38 -49.49
N SER A 290 95.34 49.56 -49.96
CA SER A 290 94.93 50.76 -50.72
C SER A 290 95.09 52.04 -49.88
N LEU A 291 94.70 52.02 -48.60
CA LEU A 291 94.87 53.13 -47.67
C LEU A 291 96.36 53.47 -47.45
N SER A 292 97.23 52.45 -47.36
CA SER A 292 98.67 52.67 -47.24
C SER A 292 99.27 53.32 -48.50
N ASN A 293 98.73 53.02 -49.69
CA ASN A 293 99.10 53.70 -50.94
C ASN A 293 98.50 55.12 -51.00
N SER A 294 97.28 55.33 -50.51
CA SER A 294 96.67 56.67 -50.41
C SER A 294 97.43 57.58 -49.43
N VAL A 295 97.96 57.06 -48.32
CA VAL A 295 98.83 57.83 -47.39
C VAL A 295 100.14 58.26 -48.06
N LYS A 296 100.66 57.45 -48.98
CA LYS A 296 101.83 57.82 -49.80
C LYS A 296 101.49 58.93 -50.82
N ASN A 297 100.30 58.86 -51.43
CA ASN A 297 99.78 59.92 -52.30
C ASN A 297 99.40 61.21 -51.54
N ILE A 298 99.00 61.12 -50.26
CA ILE A 298 98.71 62.29 -49.42
C ILE A 298 99.97 63.13 -49.17
N LYS A 299 101.14 62.51 -48.99
CA LYS A 299 102.43 63.23 -48.88
C LYS A 299 102.86 63.91 -50.17
N GLU A 300 102.42 63.41 -51.32
CA GLU A 300 102.63 64.05 -52.63
C GLU A 300 101.65 65.21 -52.86
N LEU A 301 100.41 65.10 -52.36
CA LEU A 301 99.38 66.15 -52.37
C LEU A 301 99.62 67.27 -51.34
N GLU A 302 100.35 67.01 -50.25
CA GLU A 302 100.77 68.03 -49.27
C GLU A 302 101.71 69.09 -49.89
N MET A 303 102.38 68.79 -51.01
CA MET A 303 103.16 69.75 -51.79
C MET A 303 102.34 70.56 -52.81
N GLU A 304 101.08 70.20 -53.08
CA GLU A 304 100.15 70.94 -53.96
C GLU A 304 99.24 71.94 -53.20
N ILE A 305 99.31 71.97 -51.87
CA ILE A 305 98.51 72.82 -50.97
C ILE A 305 98.68 74.34 -51.21
N PRO A 306 99.85 74.90 -51.57
CA PRO A 306 99.97 76.33 -51.87
C PRO A 306 99.19 76.75 -53.12
N THR A 307 99.05 75.82 -54.08
CA THR A 307 98.42 76.05 -55.39
C THR A 307 96.88 75.97 -55.31
N LEU A 308 96.32 75.13 -54.42
CA LEU A 308 94.88 75.07 -54.16
C LEU A 308 94.37 76.19 -53.23
N SER A 309 95.20 76.73 -52.32
CA SER A 309 94.81 77.87 -51.46
C SER A 309 94.45 79.14 -52.25
N SER A 310 95.01 79.31 -53.46
CA SER A 310 94.67 80.40 -54.39
C SER A 310 93.34 80.19 -55.12
N ASN A 311 92.84 78.94 -55.22
CA ASN A 311 91.58 78.62 -55.88
C ASN A 311 90.38 78.68 -54.91
N VAL A 312 90.61 78.44 -53.62
CA VAL A 312 89.61 78.55 -52.54
C VAL A 312 89.21 80.02 -52.28
N THR A 313 90.14 80.97 -52.38
CA THR A 313 89.84 82.42 -52.27
C THR A 313 88.98 82.93 -53.43
N ASN A 314 89.19 82.43 -54.65
CA ASN A 314 88.38 82.79 -55.82
C ASN A 314 86.97 82.18 -55.78
N THR A 315 86.80 80.98 -55.25
CA THR A 315 85.46 80.34 -55.08
C THR A 315 84.67 80.95 -53.92
N LYS A 316 85.33 81.37 -52.83
CA LYS A 316 84.70 82.14 -51.74
C LYS A 316 84.11 83.48 -52.22
N HIS A 317 84.82 84.19 -53.11
CA HIS A 317 84.33 85.44 -53.69
C HIS A 317 83.11 85.25 -54.62
N ASN A 318 83.03 84.11 -55.32
CA ASN A 318 81.89 83.76 -56.19
C ASN A 318 80.64 83.28 -55.39
N LEU A 319 80.82 82.62 -54.24
CA LEU A 319 79.73 82.23 -53.34
C LEU A 319 79.07 83.42 -52.64
N ALA A 320 79.84 84.42 -52.20
CA ALA A 320 79.31 85.66 -51.63
C ALA A 320 78.46 86.46 -52.65
N LYS A 321 78.86 86.47 -53.93
CA LYS A 321 78.07 87.06 -55.02
C LYS A 321 76.72 86.35 -55.22
N SER A 322 76.71 85.01 -55.20
CA SER A 322 75.49 84.21 -55.36
C SER A 322 74.54 84.34 -54.15
N LEU A 323 75.05 84.46 -52.93
CA LEU A 323 74.24 84.70 -51.73
C LEU A 323 73.56 86.09 -51.76
N SER A 324 74.27 87.12 -52.25
CA SER A 324 73.68 88.46 -52.45
C SER A 324 72.59 88.49 -53.53
N SER A 325 72.69 87.62 -54.54
CA SER A 325 71.71 87.46 -55.61
C SER A 325 70.41 86.83 -55.09
N VAL A 326 70.52 85.72 -54.33
CA VAL A 326 69.38 85.00 -53.74
C VAL A 326 68.62 85.86 -52.72
N SER A 327 69.34 86.65 -51.91
CA SER A 327 68.71 87.58 -50.96
C SER A 327 67.89 88.68 -51.67
N LYS A 328 68.36 89.17 -52.82
CA LYS A 328 67.60 90.12 -53.67
C LYS A 328 66.36 89.47 -54.30
N THR A 329 66.45 88.21 -54.75
CA THR A 329 65.30 87.48 -55.32
C THR A 329 64.22 87.20 -54.26
N TYR A 330 64.63 86.86 -53.03
CA TYR A 330 63.73 86.68 -51.89
C TYR A 330 62.97 87.97 -51.51
N GLN A 331 63.67 89.11 -51.48
CA GLN A 331 63.05 90.43 -51.23
C GLN A 331 62.07 90.84 -52.36
N LEU A 332 62.38 90.52 -53.62
CA LEU A 332 61.48 90.76 -54.75
C LEU A 332 60.20 89.90 -54.68
N ILE A 333 60.30 88.63 -54.27
CA ILE A 333 59.14 87.75 -54.07
C ILE A 333 58.27 88.23 -52.91
N MET A 334 58.88 88.61 -51.77
CA MET A 334 58.17 89.19 -50.63
C MET A 334 57.41 90.47 -51.02
N ASN A 335 58.06 91.38 -51.76
CA ASN A 335 57.43 92.63 -52.19
C ASN A 335 56.31 92.40 -53.22
N SER A 336 56.45 91.41 -54.11
CA SER A 336 55.44 91.05 -55.10
C SER A 336 54.21 90.36 -54.46
N LEU A 337 54.41 89.51 -53.45
CA LEU A 337 53.32 88.89 -52.69
C LEU A 337 52.58 89.92 -51.83
N SER A 338 53.31 90.89 -51.27
CA SER A 338 52.74 91.99 -50.47
C SER A 338 51.91 92.98 -51.29
N THR A 339 52.24 93.18 -52.56
CA THR A 339 51.48 94.06 -53.48
C THR A 339 50.24 93.39 -54.08
N HIS A 340 50.13 92.06 -54.02
CA HIS A 340 48.96 91.29 -54.49
C HIS A 340 48.00 90.89 -53.35
N GLY A 341 48.18 91.44 -52.14
CA GLY A 341 47.23 91.27 -51.02
C GLY A 341 47.16 89.88 -50.40
N ILE A 342 48.15 89.01 -50.65
CA ILE A 342 48.22 87.65 -50.09
C ILE A 342 48.91 87.71 -48.72
N ASP A 343 48.38 87.01 -47.71
CA ASP A 343 48.98 86.97 -46.37
C ASP A 343 50.38 86.31 -46.40
N ILE A 344 51.36 87.04 -45.87
CA ILE A 344 52.80 86.74 -45.95
C ILE A 344 53.35 86.25 -44.60
N SER A 345 52.47 85.94 -43.65
CA SER A 345 52.79 85.49 -42.29
C SER A 345 53.67 84.23 -42.24
N TYR A 346 53.51 83.31 -43.20
CA TYR A 346 54.35 82.09 -43.31
C TYR A 346 55.76 82.35 -43.88
N TRP A 347 55.93 83.34 -44.76
CA TRP A 347 57.23 83.73 -45.30
C TRP A 347 58.08 84.51 -44.29
N LYS A 348 57.46 85.26 -43.38
CA LYS A 348 58.16 85.89 -42.24
C LYS A 348 58.77 84.89 -41.26
N LYS A 349 58.33 83.62 -41.24
CA LYS A 349 59.00 82.54 -40.48
C LYS A 349 60.28 82.05 -41.17
N LEU A 350 60.37 82.15 -42.50
CA LEU A 350 61.59 81.85 -43.27
C LEU A 350 62.67 82.94 -43.12
N ASP A 351 62.27 84.20 -42.90
CA ASP A 351 63.17 85.32 -42.61
C ASP A 351 64.00 85.12 -41.32
N ARG A 352 63.50 84.32 -40.36
CA ARG A 352 64.26 83.93 -39.16
C ARG A 352 65.33 82.88 -39.43
N LEU A 353 65.13 82.00 -40.42
CA LEU A 353 66.14 81.01 -40.83
C LEU A 353 67.26 81.69 -41.64
N LEU A 354 66.92 82.60 -42.55
CA LEU A 354 67.89 83.36 -43.35
C LEU A 354 68.73 84.36 -42.53
N LYS A 355 68.21 84.90 -41.43
CA LYS A 355 68.97 85.76 -40.49
C LYS A 355 69.76 84.99 -39.43
N SER A 356 69.57 83.67 -39.33
CA SER A 356 70.33 82.80 -38.42
C SER A 356 71.56 82.15 -39.04
N VAL A 357 71.76 82.32 -40.35
CA VAL A 357 72.97 81.92 -41.07
C VAL A 357 73.72 83.20 -41.45
N ASP A 358 74.27 83.85 -40.43
CA ASP A 358 75.29 84.88 -40.64
C ASP A 358 76.65 84.20 -40.85
N GLU A 359 77.43 84.76 -41.78
CA GLU A 359 78.65 84.21 -42.36
C GLU A 359 79.81 84.05 -41.35
N HIS A 360 79.56 84.36 -40.06
CA HIS A 360 80.55 84.40 -38.98
C HIS A 360 80.13 83.70 -37.67
N SER A 361 79.08 82.87 -37.65
CA SER A 361 78.67 82.21 -36.38
C SER A 361 78.15 80.77 -36.52
N VAL A 362 79.00 79.89 -37.05
CA VAL A 362 78.77 78.43 -37.06
C VAL A 362 78.82 77.81 -35.64
N ASP A 363 79.36 78.50 -34.64
CA ASP A 363 79.50 77.99 -33.27
C ASP A 363 78.24 78.07 -32.39
N LYS A 364 77.09 78.53 -32.92
CA LYS A 364 75.81 78.60 -32.16
C LYS A 364 74.77 77.55 -32.57
N LEU A 365 75.19 76.45 -33.20
CA LEU A 365 74.33 75.29 -33.50
C LEU A 365 74.21 74.28 -32.34
N LEU A 366 74.76 74.60 -31.16
CA LEU A 366 74.79 73.72 -29.98
C LEU A 366 73.79 74.08 -28.87
N SER A 367 72.90 75.07 -29.05
CA SER A 367 71.96 75.50 -27.99
C SER A 367 70.48 75.12 -28.22
N ILE A 368 70.19 74.18 -29.13
CA ILE A 368 68.86 73.60 -29.29
C ILE A 368 68.99 72.09 -29.07
N THR A 369 69.11 71.67 -27.81
CA THR A 369 69.11 70.22 -27.51
C THR A 369 68.49 69.86 -26.16
N ASP A 370 68.38 70.78 -25.20
CA ASP A 370 67.97 70.40 -23.83
C ASP A 370 66.46 70.42 -23.55
N ASN A 371 65.67 71.27 -24.21
CA ASN A 371 64.21 71.34 -23.96
C ASN A 371 63.42 70.24 -24.68
N CYS A 372 63.95 69.67 -25.76
CA CYS A 372 63.30 68.56 -26.47
C CYS A 372 63.54 67.21 -25.80
N LEU A 373 64.66 67.04 -25.08
CA LEU A 373 64.99 65.79 -24.40
C LEU A 373 64.20 65.57 -23.10
N LYS A 374 63.91 66.62 -22.32
CA LYS A 374 63.15 66.50 -21.05
C LYS A 374 61.70 66.01 -21.21
N ILE A 375 61.05 66.34 -22.33
CA ILE A 375 59.65 65.92 -22.61
C ILE A 375 59.59 64.41 -22.92
N VAL A 376 60.67 63.84 -23.45
CA VAL A 376 60.75 62.41 -23.81
C VAL A 376 61.02 61.55 -22.57
N ASP A 377 61.85 62.03 -21.64
CA ASP A 377 62.17 61.29 -20.40
C ASP A 377 60.98 61.18 -19.43
N GLU A 378 60.12 62.21 -19.31
CA GLU A 378 58.94 62.17 -18.43
C GLU A 378 57.86 61.18 -18.92
N ALA A 379 57.70 61.02 -20.24
CA ALA A 379 56.75 60.08 -20.82
C ALA A 379 57.19 58.62 -20.58
N LEU A 380 58.47 58.31 -20.78
CA LEU A 380 59.02 56.96 -20.63
C LEU A 380 58.97 56.44 -19.18
N VAL A 381 59.16 57.32 -18.19
CA VAL A 381 59.15 56.95 -16.77
C VAL A 381 57.74 56.63 -16.27
N SER A 382 56.70 57.31 -16.81
CA SER A 382 55.31 57.06 -16.43
C SER A 382 54.78 55.70 -16.92
N GLU A 383 55.22 55.26 -18.10
CA GLU A 383 54.80 54.01 -18.74
C GLU A 383 55.56 52.78 -18.20
N THR A 384 56.79 52.98 -17.71
CA THR A 384 57.58 51.92 -17.08
C THR A 384 57.04 51.55 -15.68
N LEU A 385 56.39 52.48 -14.98
CA LEU A 385 55.84 52.27 -13.64
C LEU A 385 54.46 51.57 -13.65
N THR A 386 53.65 51.81 -14.69
CA THR A 386 52.36 51.12 -14.89
C THR A 386 52.55 49.66 -15.33
N PHE A 387 53.55 49.37 -16.18
CA PHE A 387 53.84 48.01 -16.63
C PHE A 387 54.35 47.09 -15.50
N LYS A 388 55.08 47.65 -14.53
CA LYS A 388 55.61 46.88 -13.39
C LYS A 388 54.51 46.42 -12.42
N ASN A 389 53.55 47.30 -12.11
CA ASN A 389 52.42 46.98 -11.22
C ASN A 389 51.45 45.96 -11.83
N GLU A 390 51.24 45.95 -13.15
CA GLU A 390 50.41 44.94 -13.83
C GLU A 390 51.08 43.55 -13.85
N SER A 391 52.42 43.49 -13.92
CA SER A 391 53.14 42.20 -13.88
C SER A 391 53.06 41.52 -12.50
N GLU A 392 53.04 42.30 -11.42
CA GLU A 392 53.05 41.79 -10.04
C GLU A 392 51.68 41.23 -9.62
N VAL A 393 50.58 41.84 -10.10
CA VAL A 393 49.21 41.33 -9.95
C VAL A 393 48.99 40.03 -10.74
N LYS A 394 49.64 39.88 -11.90
CA LYS A 394 49.58 38.65 -12.71
C LYS A 394 50.26 37.46 -12.04
N ILE A 395 51.36 37.71 -11.32
CA ILE A 395 52.10 36.65 -10.60
C ILE A 395 51.27 36.16 -9.40
N GLN A 396 50.66 37.06 -8.62
CA GLN A 396 49.75 36.67 -7.52
C GLN A 396 48.50 35.92 -8.02
N HIS A 397 47.94 36.29 -9.18
CA HIS A 397 46.77 35.61 -9.73
C HIS A 397 47.07 34.17 -10.19
N ASN A 398 48.25 33.95 -10.77
CA ASN A 398 48.69 32.61 -11.20
C ASN A 398 48.97 31.66 -10.02
N GLU A 399 49.45 32.18 -8.88
CA GLU A 399 49.63 31.37 -7.66
C GLU A 399 48.27 30.92 -7.10
N THR A 400 47.27 31.80 -7.06
CA THR A 400 45.91 31.43 -6.62
C THR A 400 45.20 30.45 -7.57
N LEU A 401 45.48 30.53 -8.87
CA LEU A 401 44.95 29.60 -9.87
C LEU A 401 45.54 28.19 -9.68
N SER A 402 46.83 28.08 -9.40
CA SER A 402 47.49 26.79 -9.16
C SER A 402 46.97 26.08 -7.90
N ASP A 403 46.66 26.83 -6.83
CA ASP A 403 46.08 26.27 -5.61
C ASP A 403 44.61 25.84 -5.81
N LEU A 404 43.84 26.58 -6.61
CA LEU A 404 42.48 26.19 -6.99
C LEU A 404 42.46 24.92 -7.85
N GLU A 405 43.37 24.78 -8.82
CA GLU A 405 43.49 23.57 -9.64
C GLU A 405 43.84 22.32 -8.80
N LYS A 406 44.70 22.46 -7.78
CA LYS A 406 44.97 21.38 -6.83
C LYS A 406 43.73 20.99 -6.03
N SER A 407 42.94 21.97 -5.57
CA SER A 407 41.70 21.71 -4.83
C SER A 407 40.62 21.03 -5.68
N GLU A 408 40.50 21.43 -6.96
CA GLU A 408 39.57 20.81 -7.91
C GLU A 408 39.94 19.35 -8.17
N LYS A 409 41.24 19.05 -8.28
CA LYS A 409 41.72 17.67 -8.48
C LYS A 409 41.38 16.78 -7.28
N LEU A 410 41.59 17.25 -6.05
CA LEU A 410 41.27 16.51 -4.84
C LEU A 410 39.76 16.22 -4.72
N LEU A 411 38.92 17.21 -5.01
CA LEU A 411 37.46 17.03 -4.98
C LEU A 411 36.97 16.06 -6.06
N LYS A 412 37.57 16.05 -7.26
CA LYS A 412 37.25 15.08 -8.31
C LYS A 412 37.61 13.65 -7.89
N GLU A 413 38.73 13.46 -7.20
CA GLU A 413 39.14 12.16 -6.67
C GLU A 413 38.18 11.68 -5.58
N GLU A 414 37.75 12.55 -4.67
CA GLU A 414 36.77 12.20 -3.61
C GLU A 414 35.39 11.83 -4.17
N ILE A 415 34.89 12.59 -5.15
CA ILE A 415 33.61 12.29 -5.82
C ILE A 415 33.67 10.93 -6.52
N ALA A 416 34.78 10.61 -7.21
CA ALA A 416 34.96 9.32 -7.87
C ALA A 416 34.98 8.16 -6.86
N GLU A 417 35.61 8.36 -5.70
CA GLU A 417 35.70 7.34 -4.65
C GLU A 417 34.33 7.07 -3.99
N LEU A 418 33.53 8.12 -3.78
CA LEU A 418 32.16 8.00 -3.26
C LEU A 418 31.21 7.32 -4.26
N GLN A 419 31.31 7.66 -5.55
CA GLN A 419 30.53 7.00 -6.60
C GLN A 419 30.89 5.52 -6.75
N ALA A 420 32.15 5.16 -6.56
CA ALA A 420 32.58 3.76 -6.55
C ALA A 420 31.97 2.99 -5.37
N LYS A 421 32.00 3.57 -4.16
CA LYS A 421 31.38 2.97 -2.96
C LYS A 421 29.86 2.80 -3.10
N GLU A 422 29.18 3.79 -3.70
CA GLU A 422 27.75 3.70 -3.98
C GLU A 422 27.43 2.61 -5.01
N SER A 423 28.21 2.53 -6.09
CA SER A 423 28.05 1.48 -7.12
C SER A 423 28.26 0.07 -6.53
N ASP A 424 29.24 -0.11 -5.66
CA ASP A 424 29.53 -1.38 -5.01
C ASP A 424 28.44 -1.77 -4.01
N TYR A 425 27.82 -0.82 -3.31
CA TYR A 425 26.68 -1.07 -2.43
C TYR A 425 25.45 -1.56 -3.21
N PHE A 426 25.11 -0.90 -4.33
CA PHE A 426 24.01 -1.30 -5.20
C PHE A 426 24.26 -2.62 -5.95
N LYS A 427 25.52 -2.93 -6.27
CA LYS A 427 25.92 -4.22 -6.86
C LYS A 427 26.11 -5.33 -5.82
N SER A 428 26.14 -5.00 -4.52
CA SER A 428 26.33 -6.00 -3.49
C SER A 428 25.21 -7.04 -3.57
N SER A 429 25.59 -8.32 -3.44
CA SER A 429 24.64 -9.43 -3.45
C SER A 429 23.61 -9.33 -2.32
N LEU A 430 23.90 -8.53 -1.29
CA LEU A 430 23.07 -8.33 -0.11
C LEU A 430 21.83 -7.49 -0.45
N PHE A 431 22.00 -6.34 -1.12
CA PHE A 431 20.87 -5.50 -1.53
C PHE A 431 19.94 -6.23 -2.51
N ASN A 432 20.50 -6.95 -3.49
CA ASN A 432 19.69 -7.73 -4.43
C ASN A 432 18.97 -8.91 -3.74
N LYS A 433 19.58 -9.55 -2.74
CA LYS A 433 18.95 -10.62 -1.97
C LYS A 433 17.82 -10.10 -1.09
N GLU A 434 17.99 -8.98 -0.41
CA GLU A 434 16.93 -8.34 0.37
C GLU A 434 15.78 -7.86 -0.51
N LYS A 435 16.07 -7.24 -1.66
CA LYS A 435 15.05 -6.85 -2.64
C LYS A 435 14.25 -8.05 -3.14
N SER A 436 14.93 -9.16 -3.52
CA SER A 436 14.25 -10.39 -3.93
C SER A 436 13.42 -11.02 -2.81
N GLN A 437 13.91 -10.96 -1.56
CA GLN A 437 13.19 -11.47 -0.40
C GLN A 437 11.91 -10.66 -0.15
N ILE A 438 11.99 -9.32 -0.15
CA ILE A 438 10.83 -8.44 0.03
C ILE A 438 9.80 -8.65 -1.09
N ILE A 439 10.25 -8.81 -2.35
CA ILE A 439 9.34 -9.13 -3.47
C ILE A 439 8.63 -10.47 -3.22
N SER A 440 9.36 -11.51 -2.82
CA SER A 440 8.76 -12.83 -2.56
C SER A 440 7.79 -12.85 -1.37
N GLU A 441 8.09 -12.10 -0.30
CA GLU A 441 7.20 -11.94 0.86
C GLU A 441 5.95 -11.14 0.49
N THR A 442 6.11 -10.10 -0.34
CA THR A 442 4.98 -9.30 -0.85
C THR A 442 4.07 -10.16 -1.73
N ASP A 443 4.62 -10.93 -2.66
CA ASP A 443 3.85 -11.82 -3.54
C ASP A 443 3.11 -12.89 -2.73
N TYR A 444 3.74 -13.42 -1.69
CA TYR A 444 3.12 -14.37 -0.78
C TYR A 444 1.92 -13.75 -0.04
N ILE A 445 2.09 -12.56 0.56
CA ILE A 445 1.00 -11.85 1.26
C ILE A 445 -0.15 -11.52 0.29
N VAL A 446 0.15 -11.03 -0.92
CA VAL A 446 -0.86 -10.74 -1.95
C VAL A 446 -1.63 -12.01 -2.34
N SER A 447 -0.97 -13.17 -2.41
CA SER A 447 -1.63 -14.44 -2.71
C SER A 447 -2.62 -14.85 -1.61
N ILE A 448 -2.25 -14.67 -0.33
CA ILE A 448 -3.12 -14.96 0.82
C ILE A 448 -4.32 -14.03 0.85
N ILE A 449 -4.11 -12.72 0.62
CA ILE A 449 -5.21 -11.75 0.60
C ILE A 449 -6.19 -12.11 -0.52
N LYS A 450 -5.69 -12.46 -1.71
CA LYS A 450 -6.54 -12.87 -2.83
C LYS A 450 -7.33 -14.15 -2.54
N SER A 451 -6.72 -15.17 -1.94
CA SER A 451 -7.44 -16.40 -1.59
C SER A 451 -8.49 -16.16 -0.52
N THR A 452 -8.15 -15.40 0.53
CA THR A 452 -9.06 -15.10 1.64
C THR A 452 -10.27 -14.28 1.18
N ALA A 453 -10.02 -13.22 0.39
CA ALA A 453 -11.11 -12.40 -0.18
C ALA A 453 -12.03 -13.21 -1.10
N LYS A 454 -11.48 -14.18 -1.84
CA LYS A 454 -12.28 -15.08 -2.67
C LYS A 454 -13.18 -15.98 -1.83
N ASP A 455 -12.63 -16.59 -0.77
CA ASP A 455 -13.38 -17.49 0.11
C ASP A 455 -14.49 -16.74 0.87
N GLU A 456 -14.23 -15.52 1.34
CA GLU A 456 -15.24 -14.66 1.97
C GLU A 456 -16.35 -14.28 0.99
N MET A 457 -15.99 -13.88 -0.24
CA MET A 457 -16.98 -13.55 -1.27
C MET A 457 -17.86 -14.75 -1.62
N GLU A 458 -17.28 -15.95 -1.69
CA GLU A 458 -18.00 -17.20 -1.98
C GLU A 458 -18.92 -17.62 -0.82
N ASN A 459 -18.53 -17.34 0.43
CA ASN A 459 -19.39 -17.50 1.62
C ASN A 459 -20.55 -16.51 1.61
N SER A 460 -20.29 -15.21 1.42
CA SER A 460 -21.35 -14.19 1.37
C SER A 460 -22.34 -14.46 0.24
N LYS A 461 -21.87 -14.96 -0.90
CA LYS A 461 -22.75 -15.38 -2.01
C LYS A 461 -23.69 -16.52 -1.59
N ARG A 462 -23.17 -17.54 -0.89
CA ARG A 462 -24.00 -18.66 -0.37
C ARG A 462 -25.00 -18.19 0.68
N GLU A 463 -24.61 -17.31 1.59
CA GLU A 463 -25.52 -16.73 2.59
C GLU A 463 -26.65 -15.93 1.95
N LEU A 464 -26.32 -15.12 0.94
CA LEU A 464 -27.32 -14.34 0.20
C LEU A 464 -28.28 -15.24 -0.59
N GLU A 465 -27.78 -16.31 -1.18
CA GLU A 465 -28.62 -17.29 -1.88
C GLU A 465 -29.58 -18.00 -0.92
N ASN A 466 -29.09 -18.39 0.26
CA ASN A 466 -29.94 -18.97 1.32
C ASN A 466 -31.01 -17.99 1.80
N ALA A 467 -30.64 -16.73 2.08
CA ALA A 467 -31.58 -15.69 2.51
C ALA A 467 -32.65 -15.41 1.42
N THR A 468 -32.25 -15.44 0.15
CA THR A 468 -33.17 -15.27 -0.98
C THR A 468 -34.17 -16.44 -1.05
N ASN A 469 -33.70 -17.67 -0.85
CA ASN A 469 -34.56 -18.86 -0.82
C ASN A 469 -35.56 -18.82 0.35
N ASP A 470 -35.10 -18.42 1.55
CA ASP A 470 -35.95 -18.26 2.73
C ASP A 470 -37.02 -17.18 2.49
N LEU A 471 -36.65 -16.06 1.88
CA LEU A 471 -37.58 -14.98 1.54
C LEU A 471 -38.61 -15.43 0.50
N GLN A 472 -38.22 -16.18 -0.52
CA GLN A 472 -39.15 -16.76 -1.48
C GLN A 472 -40.12 -17.75 -0.81
N GLN A 473 -39.62 -18.59 0.11
CA GLN A 473 -40.47 -19.53 0.84
C GLN A 473 -41.46 -18.80 1.76
N ALA A 474 -41.02 -17.74 2.44
CA ALA A 474 -41.88 -16.89 3.25
C ALA A 474 -42.97 -16.20 2.41
N HIS A 475 -42.61 -15.68 1.23
CA HIS A 475 -43.58 -15.10 0.29
C HIS A 475 -44.61 -16.12 -0.18
N LYS A 476 -44.19 -17.37 -0.45
CA LYS A 476 -45.09 -18.45 -0.84
C LYS A 476 -46.09 -18.76 0.28
N ARG A 477 -45.62 -18.92 1.53
CA ARG A 477 -46.47 -19.15 2.70
C ARG A 477 -47.46 -18.01 2.92
N LEU A 478 -47.00 -16.77 2.81
CA LEU A 478 -47.86 -15.59 2.96
C LEU A 478 -48.96 -15.54 1.89
N SER A 479 -48.64 -15.91 0.65
CA SER A 479 -49.61 -16.00 -0.44
C SER A 479 -50.67 -17.08 -0.17
N GLU A 480 -50.25 -18.26 0.30
CA GLU A 480 -51.14 -19.36 0.68
C GLU A 480 -52.06 -18.97 1.85
N GLU A 481 -51.52 -18.34 2.91
CA GLU A 481 -52.31 -17.83 4.03
C GLU A 481 -53.32 -16.75 3.60
N LYS A 482 -52.90 -15.83 2.72
CA LYS A 482 -53.80 -14.80 2.17
C LYS A 482 -54.93 -15.41 1.35
N PHE A 483 -54.63 -16.45 0.57
CA PHE A 483 -55.64 -17.18 -0.19
C PHE A 483 -56.62 -17.92 0.75
N GLN A 484 -56.12 -18.62 1.76
CA GLN A 484 -56.96 -19.29 2.76
C GLN A 484 -57.82 -18.31 3.56
N ALA A 485 -57.25 -17.19 4.01
CA ALA A 485 -58.00 -16.15 4.71
C ALA A 485 -59.13 -15.58 3.85
N LYS A 486 -58.87 -15.33 2.56
CA LYS A 486 -59.89 -14.87 1.61
C LYS A 486 -60.99 -15.91 1.39
N SER A 487 -60.61 -17.18 1.25
CA SER A 487 -61.57 -18.30 1.13
C SER A 487 -62.46 -18.41 2.37
N ASN A 488 -61.86 -18.37 3.57
CA ASN A 488 -62.57 -18.41 4.84
C ASN A 488 -63.54 -17.22 4.98
N LEU A 489 -63.11 -16.01 4.65
CA LEU A 489 -63.96 -14.81 4.67
C LEU A 489 -65.17 -14.97 3.74
N ASN A 490 -64.95 -15.44 2.51
CA ASN A 490 -66.04 -15.69 1.56
C ASN A 490 -67.03 -16.72 2.11
N ARG A 491 -66.55 -17.78 2.75
CA ARG A 491 -67.41 -18.77 3.42
C ARG A 491 -68.24 -18.14 4.55
N TYR A 492 -67.64 -17.31 5.39
CA TYR A 492 -68.36 -16.59 6.44
C TYR A 492 -69.44 -15.65 5.86
N LEU A 493 -69.10 -14.91 4.81
CA LEU A 493 -70.06 -14.03 4.13
C LEU A 493 -71.23 -14.82 3.51
N SER A 494 -70.96 -16.00 2.93
CA SER A 494 -72.01 -16.88 2.40
C SER A 494 -72.93 -17.37 3.51
N ASN A 495 -72.37 -17.82 4.64
CA ASN A 495 -73.16 -18.29 5.78
C ASN A 495 -74.03 -17.16 6.36
N ILE A 496 -73.51 -15.93 6.44
CA ILE A 496 -74.28 -14.77 6.90
C ILE A 496 -75.44 -14.48 5.92
N LYS A 497 -75.19 -14.52 4.61
CA LYS A 497 -76.25 -14.34 3.59
C LYS A 497 -77.36 -15.37 3.76
N GLU A 498 -77.02 -16.66 3.89
CA GLU A 498 -78.02 -17.71 4.13
C GLU A 498 -78.81 -17.48 5.42
N LEU A 499 -78.15 -17.01 6.48
CA LEU A 499 -78.82 -16.73 7.75
C LEU A 499 -79.79 -15.56 7.63
N VAL A 500 -79.41 -14.50 6.91
CA VAL A 500 -80.26 -13.35 6.60
C VAL A 500 -81.47 -13.78 5.77
N GLU A 501 -81.27 -14.58 4.71
CA GLU A 501 -82.37 -15.11 3.89
C GLU A 501 -83.34 -15.96 4.71
N LYS A 502 -82.85 -16.79 5.64
CA LYS A 502 -83.69 -17.55 6.56
C LYS A 502 -84.50 -16.63 7.48
N VAL A 503 -83.86 -15.62 8.07
CA VAL A 503 -84.53 -14.65 8.95
C VAL A 503 -85.61 -13.87 8.19
N GLU A 504 -85.33 -13.43 6.96
CA GLU A 504 -86.30 -12.76 6.10
C GLU A 504 -87.46 -13.69 5.74
N SER A 505 -87.18 -14.95 5.41
CA SER A 505 -88.20 -15.96 5.16
C SER A 505 -89.10 -16.20 6.38
N TYR A 506 -88.52 -16.39 7.57
CA TYR A 506 -89.27 -16.53 8.82
C TYR A 506 -90.11 -15.29 9.13
N LYS A 507 -89.55 -14.09 8.97
CA LYS A 507 -90.26 -12.83 9.15
C LYS A 507 -91.46 -12.74 8.19
N SER A 508 -91.26 -13.04 6.91
CA SER A 508 -92.31 -12.99 5.90
C SER A 508 -93.42 -14.02 6.19
N ARG A 509 -93.04 -15.23 6.63
CA ARG A 509 -93.97 -16.30 7.02
C ARG A 509 -94.79 -15.91 8.25
N ASN A 510 -94.16 -15.34 9.26
CA ASN A 510 -94.84 -14.83 10.47
C ASN A 510 -95.79 -13.67 10.14
N CYS A 511 -95.37 -12.73 9.27
CA CYS A 511 -96.24 -11.65 8.80
C CYS A 511 -97.47 -12.19 8.08
N ASN A 512 -97.32 -13.22 7.24
CA ASN A 512 -98.45 -13.84 6.55
C ASN A 512 -99.39 -14.56 7.52
N MET A 513 -98.86 -15.33 8.49
CA MET A 513 -99.69 -15.94 9.54
C MET A 513 -100.46 -14.92 10.37
N MET A 514 -99.84 -13.78 10.72
CA MET A 514 -100.56 -12.73 11.45
C MET A 514 -101.66 -12.07 10.61
N LYS A 515 -101.48 -11.95 9.28
CA LYS A 515 -102.54 -11.47 8.38
C LYS A 515 -103.71 -12.44 8.23
N GLU A 516 -103.48 -13.75 8.43
CA GLU A 516 -104.54 -14.77 8.39
C GLU A 516 -105.32 -14.88 9.72
N LEU A 517 -104.80 -14.31 10.81
CA LEU A 517 -105.42 -14.31 12.14
C LEU A 517 -106.25 -13.05 12.45
N VAL A 518 -106.17 -12.04 11.59
CA VAL A 518 -106.97 -10.80 11.62
C VAL A 518 -108.03 -10.89 10.53
#